data_AF-A0A917AB43-F1
#
_entry.id   AF-A0A917AB43-F1
#
_cell.length_a   1.000
_cell.length_b   1.000
_cell.length_c   1.000
_cell.angle_alpha   90.00
_cell.angle_beta   90.00
_cell.angle_gamma   90.00
#
_symmetry.space_group_name_H-M   'P 1'
#
loop_
_entity.id
_entity.type
_entity.pdbx_description
1 polymer ?
#
loop_
_entity_poly.entity_id
_entity_poly.type
_entity_poly.pdbx_seq_one_letter_code
_entity_poly.pdbx_strand_id
1 'polypeptide(L)' 'MEELLAIIKQQAAVNQQLTNELALLREQVAYLTQKLYGKSSEKVAYQPGQLSLFEEEPLPEEDADLPR' A
#
# COMPACT_ATOMS: atom_id res chain seq x y z
N MET A 1 38.32 3.00 23.21
CA MET A 1 38.27 2.40 21.85
C MET A 1 37.16 1.36 21.75
N GLU A 2 36.96 0.52 22.76
CA GLU A 2 35.86 -0.46 22.82
C GLU A 2 34.46 0.19 22.88
N GLU A 3 34.29 1.26 23.66
CA GLU A 3 33.01 2.00 23.71
C GLU A 3 32.61 2.58 22.35
N LEU A 4 33.57 3.14 21.61
CA LEU A 4 33.33 3.64 20.25
C LEU A 4 32.88 2.50 19.32
N LEU A 5 33.49 1.32 19.44
CA LEU A 5 33.10 0.14 18.66
C LEU A 5 31.68 -0.34 19.02
N ALA A 6 31.32 -0.31 20.31
CA ALA A 6 29.97 -0.64 20.77
C ALA A 6 28.92 0.33 20.22
N ILE A 7 29.21 1.63 20.26
CA ILE A 7 28.34 2.67 19.70
C ILE A 7 28.14 2.48 18.18
N ILE A 8 29.21 2.20 17.45
CA ILE A 8 29.14 1.95 15.99
C ILE A 8 28.25 0.73 15.69
N LYS A 9 28.39 -0.37 16.44
CA LYS A 9 27.57 -1.58 16.26
C LYS A 9 26.10 -1.30 16.55
N GLN A 10 25.81 -0.58 17.63
CA GLN A 10 24.45 -0.19 17.98
C GLN A 10 23.84 0.71 16.90
N GLN A 11 24.58 1.71 16.42
CA GLN A 11 24.11 2.60 15.36
C GLN A 11 23.85 1.85 14.05
N ALA A 12 24.70 0.88 13.69
CA ALA A 12 24.49 0.06 12.51
C ALA A 12 23.21 -0.79 12.61
N ALA A 13 22.93 -1.36 13.78
CA ALA A 13 21.69 -2.11 14.01
C ALA A 13 20.45 -1.22 13.90
N VAL A 14 20.49 -0.03 14.51
CA VAL A 14 19.40 0.95 14.43
C VAL A 14 19.18 1.41 12.98
N ASN A 15 20.25 1.71 12.24
CA ASN A 15 20.16 2.10 10.84
C ASN A 15 19.54 0.99 9.97
N GLN A 16 19.88 -0.27 10.23
CA GLN A 16 19.29 -1.41 9.53
C GLN A 16 17.78 -1.52 9.80
N GLN A 17 17.36 -1.38 11.07
CA GLN A 17 15.94 -1.40 11.44
C GLN A 17 15.17 -0.28 10.76
N LEU A 18 15.67 0.96 10.84
CA LEU A 18 15.05 2.12 10.20
C LEU A 18 14.97 1.97 8.67
N THR A 19 15.98 1.37 8.04
CA THR A 19 15.98 1.12 6.59
C THR A 19 14.88 0.13 6.21
N ASN A 20 14.70 -0.94 7.00
CA ASN A 20 13.65 -1.93 6.75
C ASN A 20 12.24 -1.32 6.93
N GLU A 21 12.04 -0.53 7.99
CA GLU A 21 10.76 0.17 8.21
C GLU A 21 10.44 1.15 7.08
N LEU A 22 11.45 1.89 6.61
CA LEU A 22 11.30 2.82 5.50
C LEU A 22 10.92 2.10 4.19
N ALA A 23 11.54 0.95 3.92
CA ALA A 23 11.17 0.12 2.76
C ALA A 23 9.71 -0.35 2.84
N LEU A 24 9.30 -0.88 4.00
CA LEU A 24 7.93 -1.33 4.24
C LEU A 24 6.91 -0.19 4.11
N LEU A 25 7.21 0.99 4.65
CA LEU A 25 6.35 2.17 4.51
C LEU A 25 6.20 2.62 3.05
N ARG A 26 7.28 2.57 2.27
CA ARG A 26 7.21 2.87 0.82
C ARG A 26 6.31 1.90 0.08
N GLU A 27 6.39 0.61 0.39
CA GLU A 27 5.50 -0.41 -0.18
C GLU A 27 4.04 -0.15 0.18
N GLN A 28 3.75 0.17 1.45
CA GLN A 28 2.39 0.51 1.88
C GLN A 28 1.85 1.76 1.17
N VAL A 29 2.67 2.82 1.04
CA VAL A 29 2.27 4.03 0.32
C VAL A 29 1.98 3.72 -1.14
N ALA A 30 2.81 2.90 -1.81
CA ALA A 30 2.57 2.49 -3.18
C ALA A 30 1.25 1.71 -3.31
N TYR A 31 1.03 0.73 -2.43
CA TYR A 31 -0.20 -0.06 -2.41
C TYR A 31 -1.46 0.78 -2.20
N LEU A 32 -1.46 1.67 -1.20
CA LEU A 32 -2.60 2.54 -0.91
C LEU A 32 -2.83 3.55 -2.03
N THR A 33 -1.76 4.09 -2.62
CA THR A 33 -1.84 4.98 -3.79
C THR A 33 -2.47 4.26 -4.98
N GLN A 34 -2.07 3.01 -5.25
CA GLN A 34 -2.69 2.18 -6.27
C GLN A 34 -4.16 1.85 -5.93
N LYS A 35 -4.50 1.60 -4.67
CA LYS A 35 -5.88 1.33 -4.26
C LYS A 35 -6.78 2.55 -4.44
N LEU A 36 -6.28 3.75 -4.16
CA LEU A 36 -7.01 5.01 -4.26
C LEU A 36 -7.13 5.52 -5.70
N TYR A 37 -6.05 5.45 -6.48
CA TYR A 37 -5.95 6.11 -7.78
C TYR A 37 -5.64 5.17 -8.96
N GLY A 38 -5.25 3.93 -8.68
CA GLY A 38 -5.01 2.91 -9.71
C GLY A 38 -6.29 2.32 -10.28
N LYS A 39 -7.45 2.64 -9.71
CA LYS A 39 -8.75 2.43 -10.36
C LYS A 39 -9.04 3.65 -11.23
N SER A 40 -8.65 3.58 -12.49
CA SER A 40 -9.40 4.25 -13.56
C SER A 40 -10.79 3.61 -13.63
N SER A 41 -11.62 3.78 -12.59
CA SER A 41 -13.06 3.59 -12.71
C SER A 41 -13.54 4.82 -13.47
N GLU A 42 -13.47 4.73 -14.81
CA GLU A 42 -14.37 5.53 -15.63
C GLU A 42 -15.75 5.29 -15.03
N LYS A 43 -16.36 6.31 -14.44
CA LYS A 43 -17.77 6.23 -14.11
C LYS A 43 -18.50 6.09 -15.44
N VAL A 44 -18.72 4.87 -15.89
CA VAL A 44 -19.67 4.58 -16.95
C VAL A 44 -21.01 4.95 -16.36
N ALA A 45 -21.44 6.19 -16.59
CA ALA A 45 -22.84 6.55 -16.47
C ALA A 45 -23.55 5.68 -17.51
N TYR A 46 -24.03 4.51 -17.09
CA TYR A 46 -24.78 3.58 -17.91
C TYR A 46 -25.95 4.35 -18.54
N GLN A 47 -25.79 4.76 -19.79
CA GLN A 47 -26.87 5.35 -20.54
C GLN A 47 -27.90 4.23 -20.79
N PRO A 48 -29.20 4.47 -20.60
CA PRO A 48 -30.21 3.45 -20.85
C PRO A 48 -30.08 2.94 -22.30
N GLY A 49 -29.75 1.65 -22.47
CA GLY A 49 -29.54 1.02 -23.77
C GLY A 49 -28.08 0.93 -24.24
N GLN A 50 -27.10 1.37 -23.45
CA GLN A 50 -25.68 1.17 -23.76
C GLN A 50 -25.18 -0.13 -23.10
N LEU A 51 -24.64 -1.04 -23.92
CA LEU A 51 -23.96 -2.25 -23.46
C LEU A 51 -22.52 -1.86 -23.06
N SER A 52 -22.12 -2.15 -21.82
CA SER A 52 -20.74 -1.94 -21.37
C SER A 52 -19.81 -2.90 -22.10
N LEU A 53 -18.74 -2.36 -22.68
CA LEU A 53 -17.71 -3.13 -23.39
C LEU A 53 -16.60 -3.66 -22.46
N PHE A 54 -16.59 -3.19 -21.21
CA PHE A 54 -15.72 -3.72 -20.17
C PHE A 54 -16.62 -4.41 -19.16
N GLU A 55 -16.46 -5.72 -19.04
CA GLU A 55 -17.13 -6.53 -18.04
C GLU A 55 -16.60 -6.12 -16.66
N GLU A 56 -17.16 -5.05 -16.08
CA GLU A 56 -16.91 -4.68 -14.69
C GLU A 56 -17.63 -5.68 -13.80
N GLU A 57 -16.93 -6.76 -13.44
CA GLU A 57 -17.35 -7.66 -12.39
C GLU A 57 -17.34 -6.85 -11.06
N PRO A 58 -18.46 -6.78 -10.33
CA PRO A 58 -18.54 -5.99 -9.11
C PRO A 58 -17.62 -6.63 -8.06
N LEU A 59 -16.61 -5.90 -7.62
CA LEU A 59 -15.79 -6.33 -6.48
C LEU A 59 -16.68 -6.39 -5.24
N PRO A 60 -16.62 -7.47 -4.46
CA PRO A 60 -17.46 -7.64 -3.28
C PRO A 60 -17.15 -6.54 -2.25
N GLU A 61 -18.20 -6.00 -1.63
CA GLU A 61 -18.11 -5.07 -0.51
C GLU A 61 -17.35 -5.74 0.65
N GLU A 62 -16.08 -5.37 0.85
CA GLU A 62 -15.28 -5.87 1.97
C GLU A 62 -15.69 -5.16 3.28
N ASP A 63 -16.85 -5.52 3.81
CA ASP A 63 -17.31 -5.22 5.18
C ASP A 63 -16.69 -6.19 6.22
N ALA A 64 -15.55 -6.82 5.94
CA ALA A 64 -15.11 -8.02 6.65
C ALA A 64 -13.82 -7.93 7.51
N ASP A 65 -13.00 -6.87 7.45
CA ASP A 65 -11.67 -6.91 8.09
C ASP A 65 -11.36 -5.75 9.07
N LEU A 66 -12.34 -5.37 9.88
CA LEU A 66 -12.08 -4.62 11.12
C LEU A 66 -12.19 -5.57 12.32
N PRO A 67 -11.13 -5.74 13.15
CA PRO A 67 -11.24 -6.54 14.37
C PRO A 67 -12.18 -5.81 15.34
N ARG A 68 -13.15 -6.54 15.90
CA ARG A 68 -14.04 -6.06 16.97
C ARG A 68 -13.31 -5.96 18.30
#